data_AF-A0A0M4LTU8-F1
#
_entry.id   AF-A0A0M4LTU8-F1
#
_cell.length_a   1.000
_cell.length_b   1.000
_cell.length_c   1.000
_cell.angle_alpha   90.00
_cell.angle_beta   90.00
_cell.angle_gamma   90.00
#
_symmetry.space_group_name_H-M   'P 1'
#
loop_
_entity.id
_entity.type
_entity.pdbx_description
1 polymer ?
#
loop_
_entity_poly.entity_id
_entity_poly.type
_entity_poly.pdbx_seq_one_letter_code
_entity_poly.pdbx_strand_id
1 'polypeptide(L)' 'MLTGDLAGVMECHVGNAGDWLAIWMRDDGIAVFMRTGGHDELFGRR' A
#
# COMPACT_ATOMS: atom_id res chain seq x y z
N MET A 1 8.60 1.55 1.78
CA MET A 1 7.89 2.23 2.88
C MET A 1 7.51 3.60 2.36
N LEU A 2 6.23 3.94 2.47
CA LEU A 2 5.69 5.20 1.99
C LEU A 2 6.19 6.36 2.86
N THR A 3 6.02 7.57 2.34
CA THR A 3 6.42 8.84 2.98
C THR A 3 5.22 9.80 3.05
N GLY A 4 5.40 10.96 3.68
CA GLY A 4 4.31 11.95 3.85
C GLY A 4 3.27 11.46 4.85
N ASP A 5 1.98 11.65 4.53
CA ASP A 5 0.86 11.24 5.39
C ASP A 5 0.79 9.72 5.65
N LEU A 6 1.48 8.94 4.80
CA LEU A 6 1.61 7.48 4.94
C LEU A 6 3.00 7.05 5.38
N ALA A 7 3.80 7.95 5.97
CA ALA A 7 5.08 7.58 6.58
C ALA A 7 4.86 6.51 7.64
N GLY A 8 5.58 5.38 7.55
CA GLY A 8 5.29 4.22 8.41
C GLY A 8 4.77 3.02 7.64
N VAL A 9 4.02 3.30 6.57
CA VAL A 9 3.20 2.32 5.88
C VAL A 9 4.01 1.59 4.80
N MET A 10 3.69 0.33 4.58
CA MET A 10 4.31 -0.53 3.58
C MET A 10 3.40 -0.66 2.36
N GLU A 11 4.02 -0.80 1.20
CA GLU A 11 3.35 -1.14 -0.04
C GLU A 11 4.13 -2.20 -0.84
N CYS A 12 3.43 -2.93 -1.69
CA CYS A 12 4.01 -3.78 -2.73
C CYS A 12 3.02 -3.99 -3.87
N HIS A 13 3.59 -4.35 -5.03
CA HIS A 13 2.83 -4.91 -6.13
C HIS A 13 2.39 -6.35 -5.83
N VAL A 14 1.11 -6.62 -6.09
CA VAL A 14 0.53 -7.96 -5.94
C VAL A 14 0.93 -8.82 -7.13
N GLY A 15 2.05 -9.52 -7.00
CA GLY A 15 2.56 -10.47 -7.99
C GLY A 15 2.68 -9.87 -9.40
N ASN A 16 2.26 -10.63 -10.40
CA ASN A 16 2.27 -10.20 -11.81
C ASN A 16 0.95 -9.56 -12.26
N ALA A 17 0.15 -9.02 -11.32
CA ALA A 17 -1.18 -8.48 -11.62
C ALA A 17 -1.19 -7.03 -12.15
N GLY A 18 -0.04 -6.55 -12.65
CA GLY A 18 0.09 -5.22 -13.23
C GLY A 18 -0.05 -4.12 -12.18
N ASP A 19 -1.00 -3.21 -12.40
CA ASP A 19 -1.28 -2.05 -11.54
C ASP A 19 -2.18 -2.44 -10.36
N TRP A 20 -1.73 -3.39 -9.54
CA TRP A 20 -2.42 -3.76 -8.32
C TRP A 20 -1.44 -3.75 -7.15
N LEU A 21 -1.73 -2.92 -6.16
CA LEU A 21 -0.92 -2.76 -4.96
C LEU A 21 -1.70 -3.12 -3.72
N ALA A 22 -1.00 -3.63 -2.73
CA ALA A 22 -1.47 -3.75 -1.36
C ALA A 22 -0.76 -2.71 -0.49
N ILE A 23 -1.51 -2.06 0.40
CA ILE A 23 -0.98 -1.14 1.42
C ILE A 23 -1.29 -1.75 2.79
N TRP A 24 -0.26 -1.90 3.62
CA TRP A 24 -0.38 -2.48 4.96
C TRP A 24 0.56 -1.82 5.96
N MET A 25 0.26 -2.01 7.24
CA MET A 25 1.18 -1.68 8.32
C MET A 25 1.45 -2.93 9.18
N ARG A 26 2.57 -2.91 9.90
CA ARG A 26 2.90 -3.94 10.88
C ARG A 26 2.85 -3.32 12.26
N ASP A 27 2.11 -3.96 13.16
CA ASP A 27 2.07 -3.59 14.58
C ASP A 27 2.03 -4.86 15.43
N ASP A 28 2.86 -4.93 16.46
CA ASP A 28 3.00 -6.06 17.40
C ASP A 28 2.91 -7.47 16.75
N GLY A 29 3.62 -7.67 15.64
CA GLY A 29 3.63 -8.95 14.92
C GLY A 29 2.41 -9.23 14.03
N ILE A 30 1.41 -8.34 14.02
CA ILE A 30 0.23 -8.38 13.17
C ILE A 30 0.49 -7.54 11.90
N ALA A 31 0.06 -8.06 10.75
CA ALA A 31 -0.02 -7.29 9.51
C ALA A 31 -1.47 -6.84 9.29
N VAL A 32 -1.70 -5.53 9.28
CA VAL A 32 -3.01 -4.93 9.05
C VAL A 32 -3.08 -4.42 7.62
N PHE A 33 -3.87 -5.08 6.79
CA PHE A 33 -4.16 -4.64 5.43
C PHE A 33 -5.15 -3.48 5.46
N MET A 34 -4.76 -2.35 4.87
CA MET A 34 -5.52 -1.10 4.96
C MET A 34 -6.26 -0.81 3.66
N ARG A 35 -5.56 -0.87 2.52
CA ARG A 35 -6.12 -0.56 1.20
C ARG A 35 -5.47 -1.43 0.15
N THR A 36 -6.18 -1.64 -0.96
CA THR A 36 -5.63 -2.29 -2.15
C THR A 36 -6.32 -1.75 -3.39
N GLY A 37 -5.60 -1.66 -4.51
CA GLY A 37 -6.08 -1.02 -5.73
C GLY A 37 -4.93 -0.62 -6.65
N GLY A 38 -5.24 0.10 -7.73
CA GLY A 38 -4.22 0.68 -8.61
C GLY A 38 -3.60 1.96 -8.05
N HIS A 39 -2.53 2.46 -8.68
CA HIS A 39 -1.86 3.68 -8.22
C HIS A 39 -2.82 4.89 -8.15
N ASP A 40 -3.61 5.11 -9.20
CA ASP A 40 -4.54 6.24 -9.28
C ASP A 40 -5.61 6.19 -8.16
N GLU A 41 -6.07 4.99 -7.80
CA GLU A 41 -7.07 4.79 -6.75
C GLU A 41 -6.47 5.00 -5.35
N LEU A 42 -5.21 4.60 -5.16
CA LEU A 42 -4.55 4.61 -3.86
C LEU A 42 -3.93 5.98 -3.53
N PHE A 43 -3.31 6.62 -4.53
CA PHE A 43 -2.52 7.83 -4.35
C PHE A 43 -3.08 9.05 -5.09
N GLY A 44 -4.15 8.87 -5.87
CA GLY A 44 -4.70 9.92 -6.72
C GLY A 44 -3.95 10.07 -8.05
N ARG A 45 -4.59 10.69 -9.03
CA ARG A 45 -3.91 11.08 -10.28
C ARG A 45 -2.95 12.22 -10.02
N ARG A 46 -1.77 12.11 -10.61
CA ARG A 46 -0.76 13.16 -10.62
C ARG A 46 -1.18 14.36 -11.46
#